data_AF-A0A1V4TYB7-F1
#
_entry.id   AF-A0A1V4TYB7-F1
#
_cell.length_a   1.000
_cell.length_b   1.000
_cell.length_c   1.000
_cell.angle_alpha   90.00
_cell.angle_beta   90.00
_cell.angle_gamma   90.00
#
_symmetry.space_group_name_H-M   'P 1'
#
loop_
_entity.id
_entity.type
_entity.pdbx_description
1 polymer ?
#
loop_
_entity_poly.entity_id
_entity_poly.type
_entity_poly.pdbx_seq_one_letter_code
_entity_poly.pdbx_strand_id
1 'polypeptide(L)'
;MKNQWLVRYSEIFLKSDPVRRQWENVLITNIREVMPGAHVRNERGRIWLDGDVKPDLLKNIFGIVSFSEVEHIRLDEIESHLPDYCRRHGLQTAKTFAIKMKRVGTHSFSSNDKAIEYGNLLRKEFPHLKVNLATPDKEIHIEIRGNEAYLYDTVIKGAGGLPLGVEGTLVALVSGGIDSPVAAWMMMKRGCRILPLFVALDTFLDETTIARAQRVVEELAKYQPGIELTVISDTYLAAAKEELIRRHLEKYTCIFCKRRMYRIATAYATKMGAKGIVTGESLGQVASQTLDNLVVLTDAASDVPIYRPLIGFDKEEAIRIASEIGTFEQSISHASGCKAVPKGPSTKARLDTIREIESKLEATAMPLPV
;
A
#
# COMPACT_ATOMS: atom_id res chain seq x y z
N MET A 1 -5.87 28.25 19.02
CA MET A 1 -5.12 28.10 17.76
C MET A 1 -5.79 27.01 16.96
N LYS A 2 -5.97 27.16 15.64
CA LYS A 2 -6.48 26.06 14.81
C LYS A 2 -5.34 25.09 14.58
N ASN A 3 -5.53 23.80 14.87
CA ASN A 3 -4.51 22.78 14.67
C ASN A 3 -4.24 22.67 13.16
N GLN A 4 -3.02 22.98 12.74
CA GLN A 4 -2.57 22.82 11.36
C GLN A 4 -1.64 21.62 11.27
N TRP A 5 -1.68 20.93 10.14
CA TRP A 5 -0.87 19.75 9.89
C TRP A 5 0.00 19.93 8.65
N LEU A 6 1.28 19.65 8.80
CA LEU A 6 2.25 19.59 7.72
C LEU A 6 2.35 18.17 7.18
N VAL A 7 1.95 17.96 5.93
CA VAL A 7 2.04 16.68 5.22
C VAL A 7 3.24 16.70 4.28
N ARG A 8 4.07 15.66 4.38
CA ARG A 8 5.28 15.44 3.59
C ARG A 8 5.09 14.21 2.73
N TYR A 9 5.41 14.33 1.45
CA TYR A 9 5.33 13.25 0.46
C TYR A 9 6.70 12.97 -0.18
N SER A 10 6.92 11.73 -0.63
CA SER A 10 8.16 11.26 -1.26
C SER A 10 7.88 10.88 -2.71
N GLU A 11 8.93 10.84 -3.53
CA GLU A 11 8.93 10.47 -4.95
C GLU A 11 8.15 11.39 -5.90
N ILE A 12 7.11 12.09 -5.43
CA ILE A 12 6.36 13.10 -6.21
C ILE A 12 7.28 14.25 -6.65
N PHE A 13 8.22 14.66 -5.78
CA PHE A 13 9.17 15.74 -6.06
C PHE A 13 10.21 15.39 -7.15
N LEU A 14 10.38 14.10 -7.47
CA LEU A 14 11.29 13.63 -8.53
C LEU A 14 10.68 13.78 -9.93
N LYS A 15 9.38 14.09 -10.03
CA LYS A 15 8.67 14.19 -11.29
C LYS A 15 8.83 15.57 -11.92
N SER A 16 8.68 15.64 -13.24
CA SER A 16 8.59 16.92 -13.96
C SER A 16 7.43 17.75 -13.41
N ASP A 17 7.53 19.08 -13.49
CA ASP A 17 6.55 20.00 -12.89
C ASP A 17 5.08 19.68 -13.26
N PRO A 18 4.72 19.33 -14.52
CA PRO A 18 3.35 18.94 -14.87
C PRO A 18 2.89 17.66 -14.16
N VAL A 19 3.73 16.62 -14.17
CA VAL A 19 3.43 15.32 -13.55
C VAL A 19 3.36 15.45 -12.03
N ARG A 20 4.26 16.24 -11.44
CA ARG A 20 4.25 16.55 -10.01
C ARG A 20 2.91 17.15 -9.58
N ARG A 21 2.44 18.20 -10.28
CA ARG A 21 1.14 18.85 -9.98
C ARG A 21 -0.02 17.86 -10.11
N GLN A 22 -0.01 17.01 -11.14
CA GLN A 22 -1.02 15.97 -11.29
C GLN A 22 -1.04 15.02 -10.09
N TRP A 23 0.13 14.54 -9.65
CA TRP A 23 0.25 13.60 -8.54
C TRP A 23 -0.10 14.25 -7.19
N GLU A 24 0.31 15.51 -6.98
CA GLU A 24 -0.12 16.31 -5.82
C GLU A 24 -1.65 16.44 -5.78
N ASN A 25 -2.30 16.71 -6.92
CA ASN A 25 -3.76 16.80 -7.00
C ASN A 25 -4.43 15.46 -6.69
N VAL A 26 -3.91 14.34 -7.18
CA VAL A 26 -4.43 13.00 -6.83
C VAL A 26 -4.30 12.75 -5.33
N LEU A 27 -3.16 13.07 -4.72
CA LEU A 27 -2.98 12.94 -3.26
C LEU A 27 -3.99 13.80 -2.48
N ILE A 28 -4.22 15.03 -2.92
CA ILE A 28 -5.20 15.94 -2.31
C ILE A 28 -6.62 15.36 -2.43
N THR A 29 -6.97 14.79 -3.58
CA THR A 29 -8.26 14.10 -3.77
C THR A 29 -8.40 12.93 -2.80
N ASN A 30 -7.37 12.08 -2.69
CA ASN A 30 -7.38 10.94 -1.77
C ASN A 30 -7.52 11.39 -0.30
N ILE A 31 -6.87 12.50 0.08
CA ILE A 31 -7.02 13.10 1.41
C ILE A 31 -8.47 13.56 1.66
N ARG A 32 -9.09 14.23 0.69
CA ARG A 32 -10.47 14.73 0.81
C ARG A 32 -11.51 13.63 0.81
N GLU A 33 -11.28 12.54 0.11
CA GLU A 33 -12.15 11.36 0.11
C GLU A 33 -12.24 10.73 1.51
N VAL A 34 -11.10 10.62 2.19
CA VAL A 34 -11.03 10.04 3.55
C VAL A 34 -11.42 11.06 4.63
N MET A 35 -11.15 12.35 4.40
CA MET A 35 -11.41 13.45 5.34
C MET A 35 -12.08 14.64 4.63
N PRO A 36 -13.39 14.56 4.37
CA PRO A 36 -14.11 15.64 3.66
C PRO A 36 -14.16 16.96 4.44
N GLY A 37 -14.02 16.91 5.77
CA GLY A 37 -13.95 18.09 6.65
C GLY A 37 -12.58 18.76 6.74
N ALA A 38 -11.54 18.20 6.10
CA ALA A 38 -10.21 18.79 6.09
C ALA A 38 -10.06 19.82 4.96
N HIS A 39 -9.59 21.01 5.30
CA HIS A 39 -9.18 22.01 4.31
C HIS A 39 -7.75 21.74 3.88
N VAL A 40 -7.52 21.68 2.56
CA VAL A 40 -6.23 21.31 1.98
C VAL A 40 -5.64 22.47 1.22
N ARG A 41 -4.46 22.94 1.65
CA ARG A 41 -3.65 23.95 0.96
C ARG A 41 -2.39 23.29 0.42
N ASN A 42 -2.22 23.33 -0.90
CA ASN A 42 -1.01 22.85 -1.57
C ASN A 42 -0.02 24.01 -1.75
N GLU A 43 1.21 23.81 -1.33
CA GLU A 43 2.32 24.70 -1.58
C GLU A 43 3.47 23.87 -2.14
N ARG A 44 4.28 24.40 -3.06
CA ARG A 44 5.30 23.59 -3.76
C ARG A 44 6.15 22.76 -2.78
N GLY A 45 6.00 21.43 -2.82
CA GLY A 45 6.73 20.49 -1.97
C GLY A 45 6.11 20.17 -0.60
N ARG A 46 4.95 20.74 -0.24
CA ARG A 46 4.20 20.48 1.01
C ARG A 46 2.69 20.54 0.80
N ILE A 47 1.96 19.73 1.57
CA ILE A 47 0.52 19.88 1.75
C ILE A 47 0.28 20.32 3.20
N TRP A 48 -0.56 21.32 3.37
CA TRP A 48 -1.02 21.80 4.67
C TRP A 48 -2.48 21.42 4.86
N LEU A 49 -2.84 20.91 6.03
CA LEU A 49 -4.21 20.57 6.40
C LEU A 49 -4.65 21.36 7.63
N ASP A 50 -5.90 21.83 7.65
CA ASP A 50 -6.58 22.35 8.84
C ASP A 50 -8.06 21.97 8.82
N GLY A 51 -8.84 22.36 9.83
CA GLY A 51 -10.25 21.95 9.98
C GLY A 51 -10.40 20.65 10.77
N ASP A 52 -11.27 19.74 10.32
CA ASP A 52 -11.48 18.42 10.94
C ASP A 52 -10.47 17.40 10.41
N VAL A 53 -9.22 17.49 10.88
CA VAL A 53 -8.14 16.55 10.53
C VAL A 53 -8.12 15.39 11.50
N LYS A 54 -8.15 14.16 10.98
CA LYS A 54 -8.08 12.91 11.75
C LYS A 54 -6.73 12.22 11.52
N PRO A 55 -5.74 12.39 12.43
CA PRO A 55 -4.36 11.93 12.22
C PRO A 55 -4.22 10.43 11.97
N ASP A 56 -5.08 9.61 12.57
CA ASP A 56 -5.04 8.16 12.39
C ASP A 56 -5.41 7.72 10.97
N LEU A 57 -6.22 8.51 10.25
CA LEU A 57 -6.57 8.23 8.86
C LEU A 57 -5.43 8.61 7.90
N LEU A 58 -4.67 9.67 8.21
CA LEU A 58 -3.51 10.10 7.41
C LEU A 58 -2.43 9.00 7.31
N LYS A 59 -2.32 8.14 8.32
CA LYS A 59 -1.34 7.03 8.35
C LYS A 59 -1.54 6.04 7.20
N ASN A 60 -2.77 5.90 6.70
CA ASN A 60 -3.13 4.89 5.70
C ASN A 60 -3.19 5.45 4.26
N ILE A 61 -2.97 6.75 4.07
CA ILE A 61 -3.04 7.36 2.73
C ILE A 61 -1.68 7.22 2.04
N PHE A 62 -1.63 6.43 0.97
CA PHE A 62 -0.43 6.31 0.14
C PHE A 62 -0.05 7.64 -0.50
N GLY A 63 1.25 7.88 -0.62
CA GLY A 63 1.86 9.16 -0.97
C GLY A 63 2.30 9.98 0.24
N ILE A 64 1.70 9.79 1.42
CA ILE A 64 2.10 10.48 2.66
C ILE A 64 3.25 9.72 3.32
N VAL A 65 4.43 10.34 3.39
CA VAL A 65 5.62 9.77 4.05
C VAL A 65 5.58 10.03 5.54
N SER A 66 5.26 11.28 5.89
CA SER A 66 5.11 11.68 7.27
C SER A 66 4.26 12.93 7.37
N PHE A 67 3.73 13.16 8.56
CA PHE A 67 2.98 14.36 8.87
C PHE A 67 3.23 14.77 10.32
N SER A 68 3.01 16.05 10.60
CA SER A 68 3.23 16.67 11.89
C SER A 68 2.15 17.69 12.16
N GLU A 69 1.62 17.71 13.37
CA GLU A 69 0.91 18.90 13.85
C GLU A 69 1.92 20.04 13.99
N VAL A 70 1.55 21.24 13.55
CA VAL A 70 2.44 22.40 13.53
C VAL A 70 1.79 23.61 14.17
N GLU A 71 2.64 24.43 14.77
CA GLU A 71 2.31 25.82 15.03
C GLU A 71 2.85 26.69 13.90
N HIS A 72 1.96 27.47 13.30
CA HIS A 72 2.25 28.36 12.17
C HIS A 72 2.30 29.80 12.65
N ILE A 73 3.47 30.41 12.50
CA ILE A 73 3.77 31.79 12.90
C ILE A 73 4.55 32.49 11.80
N ARG A 74 4.71 33.81 11.91
CA ARG A 74 5.63 34.53 11.04
C ARG A 74 7.08 34.30 11.45
N LEU A 75 7.99 34.43 10.50
CA LEU A 75 9.42 34.27 10.71
C LEU A 75 9.99 35.19 11.80
N ASP A 76 9.51 36.43 11.89
CA ASP A 76 9.94 37.41 12.88
C ASP A 76 9.37 37.18 14.29
N GLU A 77 8.41 36.28 14.44
CA GLU A 77 7.79 35.93 15.73
C GLU A 77 8.49 34.75 16.41
N ILE A 78 9.37 34.02 15.71
CA ILE A 78 10.00 32.79 16.22
C ILE A 78 10.73 33.04 17.55
N GLU A 79 11.52 34.12 17.65
CA GLU A 79 12.32 34.38 18.85
C GLU A 79 11.45 34.60 20.10
N SER A 80 10.30 35.27 19.95
CA SER A 80 9.34 35.45 21.05
C SER A 80 8.53 34.19 21.35
N HIS A 81 8.25 33.37 20.34
CA HIS A 81 7.31 32.24 20.45
C HIS A 81 7.98 30.93 20.86
N LEU A 82 9.21 30.69 20.41
CA LEU A 82 9.93 29.43 20.59
C LEU A 82 10.10 29.00 22.06
N PRO A 83 10.44 29.89 23.02
CA PRO A 83 10.53 29.53 24.43
C PRO A 83 9.22 28.95 25.00
N ASP A 84 8.08 29.58 24.67
CA ASP A 84 6.77 29.12 25.11
C ASP A 84 6.37 27.80 24.46
N TYR A 85 6.58 27.70 23.13
CA TYR A 85 6.40 26.45 22.40
C TYR A 85 7.16 25.29 23.06
N CYS A 86 8.46 25.48 23.30
CA CYS A 86 9.28 24.46 23.94
C CYS A 86 8.80 24.08 25.35
N ARG A 87 8.31 25.04 26.15
CA ARG A 87 7.76 24.78 27.49
C ARG A 87 6.48 23.94 27.44
N ARG A 88 5.57 24.22 26.51
CA ARG A 88 4.35 23.42 26.33
C ARG A 88 4.65 22.01 25.82
N HIS A 89 5.73 21.86 25.06
CA HIS A 89 6.17 20.58 24.48
C HIS A 89 7.17 19.81 25.36
N GLY A 90 7.32 20.21 26.63
CA GLY A 90 8.03 19.43 27.66
C GLY A 90 9.54 19.58 27.65
N LEU A 91 10.09 20.66 27.06
CA LEU A 91 11.53 20.88 27.05
C LEU A 91 12.09 21.17 28.45
N GLN A 92 11.28 21.69 29.37
CA GLN A 92 11.64 22.01 30.76
C GLN A 92 12.04 20.80 31.62
N THR A 93 11.68 19.58 31.20
CA THR A 93 12.04 18.33 31.89
C THR A 93 13.10 17.52 31.13
N ALA A 94 13.50 17.96 29.93
CA ALA A 94 14.53 17.31 29.14
C ALA A 94 15.93 17.62 29.70
N LYS A 95 16.91 16.77 29.41
CA LYS A 95 18.34 17.05 29.69
C LYS A 95 19.05 17.51 28.43
N THR A 96 18.66 16.95 27.29
CA THR A 96 19.27 17.26 25.99
C THR A 96 18.26 17.60 24.92
N PHE A 97 18.66 18.47 23.98
CA PHE A 97 17.82 18.83 22.85
C PHE A 97 18.62 19.03 21.56
N ALA A 98 17.91 19.01 20.43
CA ALA A 98 18.42 19.46 19.14
C ALA A 98 17.37 20.32 18.42
N ILE A 99 17.84 21.28 17.61
CA ILE A 99 16.99 22.01 16.68
C ILE A 99 17.30 21.53 15.26
N LYS A 100 16.29 21.05 14.54
CA LYS A 100 16.38 20.68 13.14
C LYS A 100 15.72 21.75 12.29
N MET A 101 16.57 22.58 11.68
CA MET A 101 16.14 23.65 10.78
C MET A 101 15.97 23.13 9.35
N LYS A 102 14.88 23.52 8.69
CA LYS A 102 14.73 23.42 7.24
C LYS A 102 14.37 24.79 6.68
N ARG A 103 15.02 25.21 5.60
CA ARG A 103 14.80 26.52 4.97
C ARG A 103 14.46 26.35 3.49
N VAL A 104 13.40 27.01 3.05
CA VAL A 104 12.97 27.06 1.65
C VAL A 104 12.76 28.52 1.24
N GLY A 105 13.43 28.93 0.16
CA GLY A 105 13.42 30.30 -0.33
C GLY A 105 14.77 31.02 -0.17
N THR A 106 14.74 32.34 -0.33
CA THR A 106 15.92 33.21 -0.26
C THR A 106 15.90 33.99 1.05
N HIS A 107 16.98 33.88 1.83
CA HIS A 107 17.14 34.51 3.14
C HIS A 107 18.58 34.98 3.29
N SER A 108 18.81 35.98 4.15
CA SER A 108 20.14 36.48 4.51
C SER A 108 20.92 35.59 5.48
N PHE A 109 20.30 34.49 5.95
CA PHE A 109 20.88 33.57 6.93
C PHE A 109 20.85 32.11 6.43
N SER A 110 21.74 31.29 6.96
CA SER A 110 21.69 29.84 6.77
C SER A 110 20.82 29.14 7.82
N SER A 111 20.41 27.90 7.54
CA SER A 111 19.73 27.06 8.53
C SER A 111 20.59 26.78 9.76
N ASN A 112 21.91 26.73 9.59
CA ASN A 112 22.85 26.52 10.69
C ASN A 112 22.93 27.75 11.61
N ASP A 113 22.94 28.95 11.03
CA ASP A 113 23.00 30.20 11.80
C ASP A 113 21.78 30.32 12.72
N LYS A 114 20.57 30.09 12.18
CA LYS A 114 19.34 30.11 12.97
C LYS A 114 19.27 28.96 13.99
N ALA A 115 19.80 27.77 13.67
CA ALA A 115 19.89 26.70 14.65
C ALA A 115 20.75 27.09 15.86
N ILE A 116 21.89 27.75 15.63
CA ILE A 116 22.78 28.24 16.69
C ILE A 116 22.10 29.35 17.49
N GLU A 117 21.50 30.32 16.81
CA GLU A 117 20.79 31.46 17.42
C GLU A 117 19.67 30.99 18.35
N TYR A 118 18.77 30.15 17.84
CA TYR A 118 17.64 29.60 18.59
C TYR A 118 18.10 28.61 19.67
N GLY A 119 19.18 27.86 19.43
CA GLY A 119 19.78 27.00 20.44
C GLY A 119 20.33 27.80 21.62
N ASN A 120 20.97 28.94 21.34
CA ASN A 120 21.46 29.86 22.39
C ASN A 120 20.31 30.53 23.14
N LEU A 121 19.24 30.92 22.45
CA LEU A 121 18.02 31.44 23.08
C LEU A 121 17.44 30.42 24.07
N LEU A 122 17.25 29.17 23.65
CA LEU A 122 16.72 28.11 24.51
C LEU A 122 17.66 27.77 25.66
N ARG A 123 18.99 27.84 25.49
CA ARG A 123 19.94 27.64 26.59
C ARG A 123 19.92 28.76 27.63
N LYS A 124 19.59 29.99 27.22
CA LYS A 124 19.39 31.11 28.16
C LYS A 124 18.10 30.92 28.96
N GLU A 125 17.03 30.50 28.29
CA GLU A 125 15.73 30.25 28.93
C GLU A 125 15.74 28.99 29.83
N PHE A 126 16.45 27.95 29.40
CA PHE A 126 16.52 26.66 30.10
C PHE A 126 18.00 26.29 30.39
N PRO A 127 18.64 26.87 31.43
CA PRO A 127 20.07 26.72 31.69
C PRO A 127 20.56 25.29 31.94
N HIS A 128 19.65 24.36 32.29
CA HIS A 128 19.96 22.95 32.51
C HIS A 128 20.12 22.15 31.21
N LEU A 129 19.63 22.65 30.07
CA LEU A 129 19.65 21.94 28.80
C LEU A 129 21.02 21.94 28.13
N LYS A 130 21.37 20.79 27.55
CA LYS A 130 22.56 20.62 26.71
C LYS A 130 22.17 20.26 25.28
N VAL A 131 22.96 20.69 24.31
CA VAL A 131 22.74 20.32 22.91
C VAL A 131 23.28 18.90 22.66
N ASN A 132 22.47 18.03 22.07
CA ASN A 132 22.90 16.72 21.58
C ASN A 132 22.32 16.50 20.17
N LEU A 133 23.16 16.58 19.13
CA LEU A 133 22.71 16.47 17.75
C LEU A 133 22.53 15.03 17.25
N ALA A 134 23.04 14.05 18.02
CA ALA A 134 23.01 12.63 17.66
C ALA A 134 21.77 11.92 18.22
N THR A 135 21.54 12.06 19.53
CA THR A 135 20.45 11.38 20.25
C THR A 135 19.82 12.30 21.30
N PRO A 136 19.15 13.39 20.89
CA PRO A 136 18.52 14.32 21.82
C PRO A 136 17.32 13.68 22.55
N ASP A 137 17.07 14.10 23.79
CA ASP A 137 15.83 13.73 24.50
C ASP A 137 14.60 14.38 23.81
N LYS A 138 14.80 15.59 23.27
CA LYS A 138 13.79 16.35 22.53
C LYS A 138 14.37 16.96 21.25
N GLU A 139 13.74 16.65 20.12
CA GLU A 139 14.07 17.25 18.83
C GLU A 139 12.98 18.25 18.45
N ILE A 140 13.35 19.52 18.27
CA ILE A 140 12.45 20.58 17.81
C ILE A 140 12.74 20.84 16.35
N HIS A 141 11.74 20.75 15.51
CA HIS A 141 11.86 21.06 14.09
C HIS A 141 11.27 22.43 13.79
N ILE A 142 11.95 23.18 12.93
CA ILE A 142 11.47 24.47 12.45
C ILE A 142 11.66 24.49 10.93
N GLU A 143 10.56 24.51 10.18
CA GLU A 143 10.57 24.70 8.72
C GLU A 143 10.24 26.15 8.39
N ILE A 144 11.21 26.91 7.89
CA ILE A 144 11.06 28.30 7.43
C ILE A 144 10.81 28.30 5.91
N ARG A 145 9.75 28.98 5.48
CA ARG A 145 9.36 29.10 4.06
C ARG A 145 8.97 30.54 3.76
N GLY A 146 9.83 31.27 3.04
CA GLY A 146 9.63 32.71 2.85
C GLY A 146 9.59 33.44 4.21
N ASN A 147 8.49 34.14 4.50
CA ASN A 147 8.28 34.85 5.77
C ASN A 147 7.45 34.05 6.80
N GLU A 148 7.20 32.76 6.54
CA GLU A 148 6.41 31.89 7.40
C GLU A 148 7.31 30.85 8.08
N ALA A 149 6.92 30.42 9.28
CA ALA A 149 7.62 29.40 10.05
C ALA A 149 6.65 28.39 10.66
N TYR A 150 7.08 27.13 10.66
CA TYR A 150 6.29 25.99 11.13
C TYR A 150 7.09 25.20 12.15
N LEU A 151 6.63 25.20 13.40
CA LEU A 151 7.28 24.53 14.53
C LEU A 151 6.55 23.23 14.85
N TYR A 152 7.32 22.14 15.02
CA TYR A 152 6.79 20.84 15.42
C TYR A 152 7.87 20.00 16.12
N ASP A 153 7.47 19.12 17.03
CA ASP A 153 8.36 18.20 17.76
C ASP A 153 8.02 16.72 17.52
N THR A 154 6.94 16.46 16.77
CA THR A 154 6.44 15.11 16.48
C THR A 154 6.40 14.87 14.98
N VAL A 155 6.97 13.75 14.52
CA VAL A 155 6.94 13.31 13.12
C VAL A 155 6.29 11.93 13.05
N ILE A 156 5.03 11.90 12.63
CA ILE A 156 4.26 10.66 12.49
C ILE A 156 4.51 10.08 11.10
N LYS A 157 4.86 8.79 11.03
CA LYS A 157 5.05 8.09 9.74
C LYS A 157 3.69 7.83 9.09
N GLY A 158 3.62 8.05 7.77
CA GLY A 158 2.50 7.62 6.93
C GLY A 158 2.83 6.35 6.14
N ALA A 159 1.90 5.93 5.27
CA ALA A 159 2.05 4.72 4.46
C ALA A 159 3.21 4.78 3.44
N GLY A 160 3.69 5.99 3.12
CA GLY A 160 4.67 6.23 2.07
C GLY A 160 4.13 5.85 0.70
N GLY A 161 5.01 5.47 -0.22
CA GLY A 161 4.60 5.05 -1.57
C GLY A 161 4.10 6.21 -2.43
N LEU A 162 3.30 5.88 -3.44
CA LEU A 162 2.74 6.81 -4.43
C LEU A 162 1.25 7.06 -4.17
N PRO A 163 0.71 8.25 -4.52
CA PRO A 163 -0.71 8.51 -4.37
C PRO A 163 -1.56 7.45 -5.10
N LEU A 164 -2.52 6.85 -4.40
CA LEU A 164 -3.38 5.82 -4.96
C LEU A 164 -4.07 6.30 -6.26
N GLY A 165 -3.91 5.53 -7.34
CA GLY A 165 -4.52 5.80 -8.65
C GLY A 165 -3.59 6.46 -9.68
N VAL A 166 -2.40 6.94 -9.32
CA VAL A 166 -1.50 7.60 -10.28
C VAL A 166 -0.92 6.64 -11.34
N GLU A 167 -0.84 5.34 -11.05
CA GLU A 167 -0.34 4.33 -12.00
C GLU A 167 -1.47 3.58 -12.76
N GLY A 168 -2.73 3.88 -12.43
CA GLY A 168 -3.92 3.23 -13.00
C GLY A 168 -4.48 2.13 -12.11
N THR A 169 -5.13 1.13 -12.72
CA THR A 169 -5.89 0.09 -12.02
C THR A 169 -5.37 -1.30 -12.38
N LEU A 170 -5.36 -2.22 -11.41
CA LEU A 170 -5.03 -3.63 -11.58
C LEU A 170 -6.13 -4.52 -10.99
N VAL A 171 -6.27 -5.75 -11.50
CA VAL A 171 -7.14 -6.78 -10.90
C VAL A 171 -6.28 -7.65 -9.97
N ALA A 172 -6.60 -7.75 -8.69
CA ALA A 172 -5.87 -8.64 -7.78
C ALA A 172 -6.65 -9.93 -7.54
N LEU A 173 -6.02 -11.09 -7.77
CA LEU A 173 -6.59 -12.38 -7.37
C LEU A 173 -6.44 -12.54 -5.85
N VAL A 174 -7.54 -12.37 -5.11
CA VAL A 174 -7.58 -12.46 -3.64
C VAL A 174 -8.17 -13.79 -3.22
N SER A 175 -7.38 -14.62 -2.53
CA SER A 175 -7.80 -15.96 -2.08
C SER A 175 -8.29 -16.00 -0.62
N GLY A 176 -8.12 -14.90 0.10
CA GLY A 176 -8.31 -14.82 1.56
C GLY A 176 -7.19 -15.46 2.38
N GLY A 177 -6.13 -15.98 1.75
CA GLY A 177 -4.89 -16.34 2.44
C GLY A 177 -3.96 -15.13 2.64
N ILE A 178 -2.85 -15.32 3.36
CA ILE A 178 -1.92 -14.26 3.80
C ILE A 178 -1.32 -13.47 2.61
N ASP A 179 -0.90 -14.18 1.56
CA ASP A 179 -0.02 -13.60 0.54
C ASP A 179 -0.78 -12.65 -0.43
N SER A 180 -2.01 -13.01 -0.81
CA SER A 180 -2.78 -12.24 -1.79
C SER A 180 -3.16 -10.80 -1.39
N PRO A 181 -3.61 -10.50 -0.14
CA PRO A 181 -3.85 -9.12 0.27
C PRO A 181 -2.56 -8.32 0.42
N VAL A 182 -1.46 -8.95 0.83
CA VAL A 182 -0.15 -8.29 0.90
C VAL A 182 0.30 -7.86 -0.49
N ALA A 183 0.18 -8.76 -1.48
CA ALA A 183 0.48 -8.42 -2.87
C ALA A 183 -0.39 -7.27 -3.41
N ALA A 184 -1.71 -7.30 -3.13
CA ALA A 184 -2.61 -6.21 -3.48
C ALA A 184 -2.17 -4.88 -2.83
N TRP A 185 -1.90 -4.88 -1.53
CA TRP A 185 -1.46 -3.71 -0.79
C TRP A 185 -0.12 -3.15 -1.29
N MET A 186 0.84 -4.00 -1.65
CA MET A 186 2.12 -3.57 -2.23
C MET A 186 1.93 -2.84 -3.55
N MET A 187 0.97 -3.27 -4.38
CA MET A 187 0.64 -2.57 -5.63
C MET A 187 -0.13 -1.27 -5.37
N MET A 188 -1.01 -1.22 -4.36
CA MET A 188 -1.63 0.04 -3.90
C MET A 188 -0.57 1.05 -3.45
N LYS A 189 0.45 0.59 -2.71
CA LYS A 189 1.60 1.42 -2.30
C LYS A 189 2.39 1.97 -3.48
N ARG A 190 2.37 1.30 -4.64
CA ARG A 190 2.94 1.81 -5.89
C ARG A 190 1.94 2.62 -6.72
N GLY A 191 0.83 3.08 -6.14
CA GLY A 191 -0.09 4.00 -6.79
C GLY A 191 -1.12 3.33 -7.69
N CYS A 192 -1.29 2.01 -7.62
CA CYS A 192 -2.31 1.29 -8.38
C CYS A 192 -3.62 1.16 -7.59
N ARG A 193 -4.76 1.48 -8.19
CA ARG A 193 -6.06 1.03 -7.65
C ARG A 193 -6.21 -0.47 -7.86
N ILE A 194 -6.82 -1.16 -6.91
CA ILE A 194 -7.06 -2.60 -6.98
C ILE A 194 -8.54 -2.89 -7.15
N LEU A 195 -8.86 -3.73 -8.11
CA LEU A 195 -10.14 -4.45 -8.22
C LEU A 195 -9.91 -5.86 -7.68
N PRO A 196 -10.28 -6.17 -6.44
CA PRO A 196 -10.06 -7.51 -5.90
C PRO A 196 -11.07 -8.48 -6.49
N LEU A 197 -10.56 -9.62 -6.95
CA LEU A 197 -11.31 -10.67 -7.61
C LEU A 197 -11.07 -12.00 -6.89
N PHE A 198 -12.16 -12.61 -6.43
CA PHE A 198 -12.19 -13.99 -5.99
C PHE A 198 -12.80 -14.86 -7.10
N VAL A 199 -12.09 -15.91 -7.50
CA VAL A 199 -12.59 -16.85 -8.50
C VAL A 199 -12.98 -18.16 -7.80
N ALA A 200 -14.29 -18.41 -7.71
CA ALA A 200 -14.86 -19.62 -7.15
C ALA A 200 -15.00 -20.68 -8.25
N LEU A 201 -13.96 -21.53 -8.40
CA LEU A 201 -14.00 -22.65 -9.34
C LEU A 201 -14.72 -23.85 -8.69
N ASP A 202 -16.02 -23.95 -8.93
CA ASP A 202 -16.90 -25.06 -8.53
C ASP A 202 -17.05 -25.25 -7.00
N THR A 203 -17.74 -26.30 -6.56
CA THR A 203 -18.05 -26.69 -5.17
C THR A 203 -16.83 -27.12 -4.34
N PHE A 204 -15.62 -26.92 -4.84
CA PHE A 204 -14.38 -27.24 -4.12
C PHE A 204 -14.01 -26.22 -3.04
N LEU A 205 -14.68 -25.06 -3.05
CA LEU A 205 -14.62 -24.03 -2.03
C LEU A 205 -16.01 -23.84 -1.43
N ASP A 206 -16.03 -23.45 -0.15
CA ASP A 206 -17.26 -23.19 0.58
C ASP A 206 -17.43 -21.68 0.85
N GLU A 207 -18.61 -21.31 1.36
CA GLU A 207 -18.94 -19.94 1.73
C GLU A 207 -17.95 -19.35 2.76
N THR A 208 -17.38 -20.19 3.64
CA THR A 208 -16.40 -19.73 4.64
C THR A 208 -15.13 -19.17 3.99
N THR A 209 -14.71 -19.72 2.85
CA THR A 209 -13.54 -19.24 2.11
C THR A 209 -13.82 -17.89 1.45
N ILE A 210 -15.01 -17.69 0.88
CA ILE A 210 -15.43 -16.41 0.30
C ILE A 210 -15.55 -15.36 1.41
N ALA A 211 -16.20 -15.70 2.53
CA ALA A 211 -16.34 -14.81 3.68
C ALA A 211 -14.98 -14.39 4.25
N ARG A 212 -14.00 -15.29 4.27
CA ARG A 212 -12.62 -14.95 4.64
C ARG A 212 -11.99 -13.95 3.67
N ALA A 213 -12.14 -14.16 2.36
CA ALA A 213 -11.65 -13.21 1.37
C ALA A 213 -12.32 -11.84 1.49
N GLN A 214 -13.62 -11.79 1.79
CA GLN A 214 -14.35 -10.55 2.04
C GLN A 214 -13.79 -9.79 3.25
N ARG A 215 -13.64 -10.45 4.40
CA ARG A 215 -13.04 -9.83 5.60
C ARG A 215 -11.63 -9.31 5.36
N VAL A 216 -10.83 -10.03 4.58
CA VAL A 216 -9.49 -9.58 4.19
C VAL A 216 -9.56 -8.32 3.30
N VAL A 217 -10.52 -8.20 2.40
CA VAL A 217 -10.73 -6.99 1.58
C VAL A 217 -11.25 -5.82 2.41
N GLU A 218 -12.11 -6.07 3.41
CA GLU A 218 -12.57 -5.04 4.35
C GLU A 218 -11.41 -4.38 5.11
N GLU A 219 -10.39 -5.16 5.50
CA GLU A 219 -9.16 -4.61 6.10
C GLU A 219 -8.40 -3.69 5.12
N LEU A 220 -8.39 -4.00 3.82
CA LEU A 220 -7.77 -3.17 2.79
C LEU A 220 -8.54 -1.87 2.52
N ALA A 221 -9.81 -1.76 2.94
CA ALA A 221 -10.61 -0.54 2.79
C ALA A 221 -10.03 0.66 3.55
N LYS A 222 -9.17 0.41 4.55
CA LYS A 222 -8.36 1.43 5.24
C LYS A 222 -7.45 2.20 4.30
N TYR A 223 -7.00 1.56 3.21
CA TYR A 223 -6.02 2.09 2.25
C TYR A 223 -6.65 2.48 0.90
N GLN A 224 -7.75 1.83 0.52
CA GLN A 224 -8.57 2.17 -0.64
C GLN A 224 -10.05 2.20 -0.20
N PRO A 225 -10.59 3.37 0.17
CA PRO A 225 -12.00 3.51 0.48
C PRO A 225 -12.90 2.99 -0.65
N GLY A 226 -13.98 2.30 -0.30
CA GLY A 226 -14.94 1.74 -1.27
C GLY A 226 -14.43 0.53 -2.06
N ILE A 227 -13.33 -0.12 -1.65
CA ILE A 227 -12.89 -1.38 -2.25
C ILE A 227 -13.89 -2.51 -1.95
N GLU A 228 -14.32 -3.22 -2.99
CA GLU A 228 -15.30 -4.31 -2.88
C GLU A 228 -14.81 -5.57 -3.59
N LEU A 229 -15.03 -6.74 -2.96
CA LEU A 229 -14.67 -8.02 -3.53
C LEU A 229 -15.64 -8.42 -4.65
N THR A 230 -15.13 -8.52 -5.88
CA THR A 230 -15.85 -9.17 -6.97
C THR A 230 -15.69 -10.67 -6.85
N VAL A 231 -16.80 -11.41 -6.90
CA VAL A 231 -16.78 -12.89 -6.91
C VAL A 231 -17.27 -13.37 -8.28
N ILE A 232 -16.48 -14.22 -8.94
CA ILE A 232 -16.86 -14.88 -10.19
C ILE A 232 -16.84 -16.39 -9.96
N SER A 233 -17.97 -17.04 -10.25
CA SER A 233 -18.12 -18.49 -10.18
C SER A 233 -17.96 -19.13 -11.54
N ASP A 234 -17.31 -20.29 -11.60
CA ASP A 234 -17.06 -21.04 -12.84
C ASP A 234 -17.01 -22.54 -12.55
N THR A 235 -17.54 -23.37 -13.46
CA THR A 235 -17.60 -24.84 -13.31
C THR A 235 -16.50 -25.58 -14.09
N TYR A 236 -15.59 -24.86 -14.76
CA TYR A 236 -14.51 -25.41 -15.60
C TYR A 236 -13.67 -26.47 -14.90
N LEU A 237 -13.40 -26.31 -13.60
CA LEU A 237 -12.52 -27.21 -12.87
C LEU A 237 -13.08 -28.63 -12.73
N ALA A 238 -14.41 -28.80 -12.66
CA ALA A 238 -15.03 -30.13 -12.67
C ALA A 238 -14.73 -30.88 -13.96
N ALA A 239 -15.00 -30.25 -15.10
CA ALA A 239 -14.76 -30.83 -16.43
C ALA A 239 -13.27 -31.12 -16.65
N ALA A 240 -12.40 -30.18 -16.25
CA ALA A 240 -10.96 -30.38 -16.33
C ALA A 240 -10.50 -31.58 -15.48
N LYS A 241 -11.02 -31.73 -14.26
CA LYS A 241 -10.65 -32.83 -13.36
C LYS A 241 -11.08 -34.18 -13.90
N GLU A 242 -12.27 -34.28 -14.50
CA GLU A 242 -12.74 -35.52 -15.13
C GLU A 242 -11.83 -35.95 -16.27
N GLU A 243 -11.45 -35.03 -17.16
CA GLU A 243 -10.50 -35.30 -18.25
C GLU A 243 -9.11 -35.72 -17.72
N LEU A 244 -8.62 -35.06 -16.67
CA LEU A 244 -7.35 -35.42 -16.04
C LEU A 244 -7.37 -36.81 -15.41
N ILE A 245 -8.47 -37.21 -14.77
CA ILE A 245 -8.64 -38.57 -14.22
C ILE A 245 -8.63 -39.60 -15.34
N ARG A 246 -9.38 -39.36 -16.43
CA ARG A 246 -9.42 -40.26 -17.59
C ARG A 246 -8.04 -40.50 -18.22
N ARG A 247 -7.10 -39.57 -18.04
CA ARG A 247 -5.73 -39.66 -18.56
C ARG A 247 -4.67 -40.03 -17.52
N HIS A 248 -5.05 -40.23 -16.25
CA HIS A 248 -4.10 -40.41 -15.15
C HIS A 248 -3.11 -39.23 -14.99
N LEU A 249 -3.61 -38.00 -15.15
CA LEU A 249 -2.86 -36.74 -15.10
C LEU A 249 -3.35 -35.76 -14.02
N GLU A 250 -3.98 -36.26 -12.97
CA GLU A 250 -4.56 -35.49 -11.85
C GLU A 250 -3.55 -34.56 -11.17
N LYS A 251 -2.25 -34.87 -11.27
CA LYS A 251 -1.14 -34.00 -10.84
C LYS A 251 -1.20 -32.58 -11.43
N TYR A 252 -1.88 -32.37 -12.56
CA TYR A 252 -2.03 -31.05 -13.19
C TYR A 252 -3.24 -30.25 -12.71
N THR A 253 -4.07 -30.77 -11.80
CA THR A 253 -5.31 -30.10 -11.36
C THR A 253 -5.09 -28.65 -10.91
N CYS A 254 -4.05 -28.38 -10.10
CA CYS A 254 -3.71 -27.02 -9.67
C CYS A 254 -3.29 -26.08 -10.82
N ILE A 255 -2.67 -26.62 -11.88
CA ILE A 255 -2.24 -25.85 -13.04
C ILE A 255 -3.47 -25.42 -13.86
N PHE A 256 -4.40 -26.34 -14.13
CA PHE A 256 -5.65 -26.01 -14.83
C PHE A 256 -6.50 -25.01 -14.05
N CYS A 257 -6.60 -25.21 -12.73
CA CYS A 257 -7.28 -24.29 -11.82
C CYS A 257 -6.71 -22.86 -11.94
N LYS A 258 -5.41 -22.68 -11.73
CA LYS A 258 -4.77 -21.36 -11.81
C LYS A 258 -4.82 -20.74 -13.21
N ARG A 259 -4.62 -21.54 -14.27
CA ARG A 259 -4.73 -21.05 -15.66
C ARG A 259 -6.14 -20.52 -15.95
N ARG A 260 -7.20 -21.18 -15.46
CA ARG A 260 -8.57 -20.65 -15.60
C ARG A 260 -8.77 -19.36 -14.80
N MET A 261 -8.27 -19.28 -13.57
CA MET A 261 -8.31 -18.04 -12.77
C MET A 261 -7.61 -16.88 -13.48
N TYR A 262 -6.45 -17.13 -14.09
CA TYR A 262 -5.70 -16.14 -14.86
C TYR A 262 -6.47 -15.65 -16.08
N ARG A 263 -7.10 -16.56 -16.84
CA ARG A 263 -7.93 -16.18 -18.00
C ARG A 263 -9.14 -15.33 -17.57
N ILE A 264 -9.84 -15.74 -16.50
CA ILE A 264 -10.95 -14.96 -15.93
C ILE A 264 -10.47 -13.57 -15.52
N ALA A 265 -9.37 -13.49 -14.77
CA ALA A 265 -8.82 -12.23 -14.30
C ALA A 265 -8.35 -11.33 -15.45
N THR A 266 -7.78 -11.90 -16.51
CA THR A 266 -7.33 -11.17 -17.71
C THR A 266 -8.51 -10.61 -18.50
N ALA A 267 -9.55 -11.43 -18.69
CA ALA A 267 -10.78 -11.00 -19.35
C ALA A 267 -11.50 -9.91 -18.53
N TYR A 268 -11.54 -10.05 -17.20
CA TYR A 268 -12.08 -9.03 -16.30
C TYR A 268 -11.24 -7.75 -16.32
N ALA A 269 -9.91 -7.87 -16.28
CA ALA A 269 -9.01 -6.72 -16.38
C ALA A 269 -9.24 -5.94 -17.67
N THR A 270 -9.35 -6.63 -18.81
CA THR A 270 -9.64 -6.01 -20.12
C THR A 270 -10.99 -5.30 -20.10
N LYS A 271 -12.05 -5.95 -19.59
CA LYS A 271 -13.39 -5.36 -19.47
C LYS A 271 -13.37 -4.07 -18.63
N MET A 272 -12.59 -4.05 -17.55
CA MET A 272 -12.52 -2.92 -16.61
C MET A 272 -11.47 -1.87 -16.98
N GLY A 273 -10.76 -2.03 -18.11
CA GLY A 273 -9.65 -1.15 -18.50
C GLY A 273 -8.45 -1.19 -17.54
N ALA A 274 -8.30 -2.27 -16.77
CA ALA A 274 -7.16 -2.48 -15.88
C ALA A 274 -5.91 -2.92 -16.67
N LYS A 275 -4.73 -2.55 -16.16
CA LYS A 275 -3.44 -2.71 -16.86
C LYS A 275 -2.70 -4.01 -16.52
N GLY A 276 -3.41 -5.01 -16.00
CA GLY A 276 -2.85 -6.31 -15.63
C GLY A 276 -3.44 -6.90 -14.37
N ILE A 277 -2.90 -8.04 -13.98
CA ILE A 277 -3.34 -8.82 -12.83
C ILE A 277 -2.26 -8.91 -11.76
N VAL A 278 -2.65 -9.00 -10.50
CA VAL A 278 -1.76 -9.15 -9.34
C VAL A 278 -2.01 -10.50 -8.69
N THR A 279 -0.93 -11.21 -8.34
CA THR A 279 -1.01 -12.47 -7.60
C THR A 279 -0.11 -12.43 -6.36
N GLY A 280 -0.53 -13.12 -5.30
CA GLY A 280 0.29 -13.36 -4.10
C GLY A 280 1.21 -14.57 -4.24
N GLU A 281 1.78 -14.81 -5.42
CA GLU A 281 2.66 -15.97 -5.60
C GLU A 281 4.10 -15.67 -5.15
N SER A 282 4.67 -16.58 -4.35
CA SER A 282 6.09 -16.58 -3.98
C SER A 282 6.80 -17.81 -4.58
N LEU A 283 8.04 -17.65 -5.02
CA LEU A 283 8.77 -18.69 -5.72
C LEU A 283 9.14 -19.84 -4.77
N GLY A 284 8.75 -21.06 -5.11
CA GLY A 284 9.11 -22.28 -4.37
C GLY A 284 8.27 -22.57 -3.12
N GLN A 285 7.27 -21.74 -2.80
CA GLN A 285 6.42 -21.94 -1.62
C GLN A 285 5.44 -23.12 -1.78
N VAL A 286 4.86 -23.32 -2.97
CA VAL A 286 4.03 -24.48 -3.31
C VAL A 286 4.40 -25.06 -4.68
N ALA A 287 4.01 -26.31 -4.94
CA ALA A 287 4.34 -27.01 -6.19
C ALA A 287 3.95 -26.23 -7.46
N SER A 288 2.85 -25.49 -7.44
CA SER A 288 2.39 -24.68 -8.57
C SER A 288 3.19 -23.39 -8.81
N GLN A 289 4.12 -23.02 -7.92
CA GLN A 289 4.90 -21.78 -7.96
C GLN A 289 6.40 -22.07 -8.15
N THR A 290 6.74 -23.07 -8.96
CA THR A 290 8.11 -23.29 -9.45
C THR A 290 8.36 -22.49 -10.73
N LEU A 291 9.63 -22.29 -11.12
CA LEU A 291 9.94 -21.60 -12.38
C LEU A 291 9.27 -22.26 -13.59
N ASP A 292 9.34 -23.59 -13.71
CA ASP A 292 8.69 -24.34 -14.78
C ASP A 292 7.18 -24.06 -14.84
N ASN A 293 6.51 -24.09 -13.68
CA ASN A 293 5.07 -23.86 -13.62
C ASN A 293 4.69 -22.40 -13.82
N LEU A 294 5.50 -21.42 -13.39
CA LEU A 294 5.21 -20.01 -13.62
C LEU A 294 5.23 -19.66 -15.11
N VAL A 295 6.10 -20.28 -15.91
CA VAL A 295 6.06 -20.17 -17.39
C VAL A 295 4.73 -20.69 -17.91
N VAL A 296 4.32 -21.87 -17.46
CA VAL A 296 3.04 -22.49 -17.85
C VAL A 296 1.85 -21.65 -17.39
N LEU A 297 1.87 -21.02 -16.21
CA LEU A 297 0.77 -20.17 -15.75
C LEU A 297 0.72 -18.86 -16.54
N THR A 298 1.88 -18.24 -16.80
CA THR A 298 1.97 -16.95 -17.49
C THR A 298 1.42 -17.00 -18.92
N ASP A 299 1.58 -18.14 -19.59
CA ASP A 299 0.95 -18.39 -20.90
C ASP A 299 -0.56 -18.13 -20.92
N ALA A 300 -1.28 -18.42 -19.82
CA ALA A 300 -2.73 -18.26 -19.73
C ALA A 300 -3.20 -16.80 -19.56
N ALA A 301 -2.29 -15.85 -19.37
CA ALA A 301 -2.57 -14.41 -19.23
C ALA A 301 -1.63 -13.58 -20.13
N SER A 302 -1.35 -14.08 -21.34
CA SER A 302 -0.39 -13.47 -22.26
C SER A 302 -0.79 -12.07 -22.77
N ASP A 303 -2.06 -11.69 -22.66
CA ASP A 303 -2.55 -10.37 -23.12
C ASP A 303 -2.25 -9.22 -22.14
N VAL A 304 -1.91 -9.52 -20.88
CA VAL A 304 -1.67 -8.49 -19.85
C VAL A 304 -0.49 -8.84 -18.93
N PRO A 305 0.20 -7.85 -18.33
CA PRO A 305 1.22 -8.12 -17.33
C PRO A 305 0.67 -8.81 -16.08
N ILE A 306 1.49 -9.70 -15.51
CA ILE A 306 1.24 -10.36 -14.22
C ILE A 306 2.23 -9.85 -13.19
N TYR A 307 1.74 -9.09 -12.22
CA TYR A 307 2.55 -8.55 -11.13
C TYR A 307 2.58 -9.57 -9.98
N ARG A 308 3.78 -9.96 -9.57
CA ARG A 308 4.02 -10.89 -8.46
C ARG A 308 4.90 -10.24 -7.39
N PRO A 309 4.36 -9.31 -6.58
CA PRO A 309 5.16 -8.53 -5.62
C PRO A 309 5.94 -9.38 -4.61
N LEU A 310 5.43 -10.58 -4.31
CA LEU A 310 5.99 -11.50 -3.33
C LEU A 310 6.92 -12.56 -3.92
N ILE A 311 7.28 -12.47 -5.20
CA ILE A 311 8.00 -13.55 -5.90
C ILE A 311 9.34 -13.92 -5.25
N GLY A 312 10.01 -12.96 -4.62
CA GLY A 312 11.29 -13.16 -3.91
C GLY A 312 11.19 -13.12 -2.39
N PHE A 313 9.98 -13.12 -1.83
CA PHE A 313 9.75 -13.00 -0.39
C PHE A 313 9.73 -14.38 0.25
N ASP A 314 10.31 -14.49 1.45
CA ASP A 314 10.00 -15.61 2.33
C ASP A 314 8.64 -15.43 3.04
N LYS A 315 8.21 -16.47 3.75
CA LYS A 315 6.92 -16.50 4.44
C LYS A 315 6.85 -15.50 5.60
N GLU A 316 7.94 -15.32 6.33
CA GLU A 316 7.98 -14.42 7.49
C GLU A 316 7.93 -12.96 7.06
N GLU A 317 8.53 -12.64 5.92
CA GLU A 317 8.41 -11.31 5.31
C GLU A 317 6.96 -10.99 4.92
N ALA A 318 6.25 -11.95 4.31
CA ALA A 318 4.84 -11.77 3.97
C ALA A 318 3.96 -11.66 5.24
N ILE A 319 4.20 -12.48 6.26
CA ILE A 319 3.49 -12.44 7.54
C ILE A 319 3.69 -11.10 8.25
N ARG A 320 4.93 -10.60 8.29
CA ARG A 320 5.24 -9.30 8.91
C ARG A 320 4.40 -8.19 8.28
N ILE A 321 4.34 -8.13 6.94
CA ILE A 321 3.53 -7.12 6.26
C ILE A 321 2.04 -7.36 6.52
N ALA A 322 1.55 -8.61 6.46
CA ALA A 322 0.16 -8.93 6.74
C ALA A 322 -0.28 -8.47 8.14
N SER A 323 0.61 -8.59 9.14
CA SER A 323 0.38 -8.10 10.49
C SER A 323 0.40 -6.58 10.57
N GLU A 324 1.37 -5.91 9.91
CA GLU A 324 1.44 -4.45 9.83
C GLU A 324 0.20 -3.83 9.19
N ILE A 325 -0.37 -4.47 8.17
CA ILE A 325 -1.55 -3.96 7.45
C ILE A 325 -2.89 -4.45 8.02
N GLY A 326 -2.86 -5.32 9.04
CA GLY A 326 -4.05 -5.82 9.74
C GLY A 326 -4.78 -6.99 9.06
N THR A 327 -4.25 -7.56 7.97
CA THR A 327 -4.90 -8.65 7.23
C THR A 327 -4.57 -10.03 7.78
N PHE A 328 -3.56 -10.17 8.65
CA PHE A 328 -3.09 -11.46 9.16
C PHE A 328 -4.18 -12.26 9.88
N GLU A 329 -4.83 -11.69 10.89
CA GLU A 329 -5.85 -12.36 11.70
C GLU A 329 -7.01 -12.88 10.84
N GLN A 330 -7.48 -12.06 9.90
CA GLN A 330 -8.54 -12.49 8.97
C GLN A 330 -8.05 -13.61 8.05
N SER A 331 -6.80 -13.54 7.59
CA SER A 331 -6.22 -14.53 6.67
C SER A 331 -6.05 -15.92 7.30
N ILE A 332 -5.86 -16.01 8.62
CA ILE A 332 -5.73 -17.27 9.35
C ILE A 332 -7.05 -17.81 9.91
N SER A 333 -8.15 -17.05 9.77
CA SER A 333 -9.47 -17.50 10.20
C SER A 333 -9.87 -18.82 9.52
N HIS A 334 -10.64 -19.64 10.24
CA HIS A 334 -11.02 -20.98 9.79
C HIS A 334 -11.72 -20.91 8.42
N ALA A 335 -11.19 -21.67 7.46
CA ALA A 335 -11.85 -21.96 6.19
C ALA A 335 -11.61 -23.43 5.83
N SER A 336 -12.57 -24.06 5.15
CA SER A 336 -12.58 -25.49 4.87
C SER A 336 -11.47 -25.98 3.92
N GLY A 337 -10.69 -25.06 3.36
CA GLY A 337 -9.59 -25.36 2.45
C GLY A 337 -10.08 -25.83 1.06
N CYS A 338 -9.14 -25.94 0.12
CA CYS A 338 -9.45 -26.37 -1.24
C CYS A 338 -9.50 -27.90 -1.34
N LYS A 339 -10.66 -28.45 -1.72
CA LYS A 339 -10.86 -29.91 -1.88
C LYS A 339 -10.36 -30.49 -3.21
N ALA A 340 -9.84 -29.65 -4.11
CA ALA A 340 -9.37 -30.06 -5.43
C ALA A 340 -7.87 -30.43 -5.49
N VAL A 341 -7.12 -30.23 -4.39
CA VAL A 341 -5.67 -30.45 -4.38
C VAL A 341 -5.34 -31.95 -4.59
N PRO A 342 -4.54 -32.32 -5.60
CA PRO A 342 -4.18 -33.72 -5.84
C PRO A 342 -3.12 -34.19 -4.84
N LYS A 343 -2.98 -35.52 -4.64
CA LYS A 343 -1.99 -36.11 -3.72
C LYS A 343 -0.54 -35.79 -4.09
N GLY A 344 -0.24 -35.63 -5.39
CA GLY A 344 1.09 -35.27 -5.88
C GLY A 344 0.99 -34.17 -6.94
N PRO A 345 0.80 -32.90 -6.55
CA PRO A 345 0.74 -31.80 -7.50
C PRO A 345 2.04 -31.67 -8.28
N SER A 346 1.96 -31.40 -9.58
CA SER A 346 3.14 -31.29 -10.43
C SER A 346 3.95 -30.06 -10.09
N THR A 347 5.26 -30.24 -9.90
CA THR A 347 6.26 -29.17 -9.80
C THR A 347 6.86 -28.75 -11.14
N LYS A 348 6.53 -29.48 -12.22
CA LYS A 348 7.04 -29.26 -13.57
C LYS A 348 6.02 -29.72 -14.60
N ALA A 349 5.09 -28.83 -14.93
CA ALA A 349 4.14 -29.04 -16.01
C ALA A 349 4.78 -28.80 -17.38
N ARG A 350 4.29 -29.53 -18.39
CA ARG A 350 4.70 -29.34 -19.79
C ARG A 350 3.64 -28.53 -20.50
N LEU A 351 4.00 -27.36 -21.01
CA LEU A 351 3.05 -26.43 -21.62
C LEU A 351 2.21 -27.07 -22.74
N ASP A 352 2.86 -27.82 -23.63
CA ASP A 352 2.19 -28.47 -24.77
C ASP A 352 1.11 -29.46 -24.31
N THR A 353 1.42 -30.28 -23.29
CA THR A 353 0.45 -31.22 -22.69
C THR A 353 -0.73 -30.48 -22.08
N ILE A 354 -0.48 -29.35 -21.41
CA ILE A 354 -1.55 -28.54 -20.81
C ILE A 354 -2.45 -27.97 -21.91
N ARG A 355 -1.88 -27.34 -22.94
CA ARG A 355 -2.64 -26.76 -24.06
C ARG A 355 -3.47 -27.81 -24.83
N GLU A 356 -2.91 -28.99 -25.09
CA GLU A 356 -3.61 -30.09 -25.79
C GLU A 356 -4.85 -30.58 -25.04
N ILE A 357 -4.80 -30.60 -23.71
CA ILE A 357 -5.94 -30.98 -22.88
C ILE A 357 -6.94 -29.81 -22.81
N GLU A 358 -6.46 -28.57 -22.64
CA GLU A 358 -7.32 -27.39 -22.59
C GLU A 358 -8.12 -27.17 -23.88
N SER A 359 -7.54 -27.43 -25.06
CA SER A 359 -8.25 -27.28 -26.34
C SER A 359 -9.46 -28.20 -26.47
N LYS A 360 -9.54 -29.28 -25.67
CA LYS A 360 -10.71 -30.17 -25.60
C LYS A 360 -11.75 -29.71 -24.57
N LEU A 361 -11.39 -28.74 -23.72
CA LEU A 361 -12.22 -28.16 -22.67
C LEU A 361 -12.72 -26.75 -23.03
N GLU A 362 -12.18 -26.11 -24.07
CA GLU A 362 -12.41 -24.70 -24.46
C GLU A 362 -13.85 -24.33 -24.84
N ALA A 363 -14.77 -25.29 -24.95
CA ALA A 363 -16.18 -25.02 -25.21
C ALA A 363 -16.91 -24.26 -24.07
N THR A 364 -16.27 -24.06 -22.91
CA THR A 364 -16.89 -23.40 -21.75
C THR A 364 -16.76 -21.88 -21.82
N ALA A 365 -17.88 -21.18 -22.02
CA ALA A 365 -17.97 -19.71 -22.02
C ALA A 365 -17.33 -19.07 -20.77
N MET A 366 -16.82 -17.85 -20.91
CA MET A 366 -16.22 -17.11 -19.78
C MET A 366 -17.31 -16.43 -18.95
N PRO A 367 -17.41 -16.69 -17.63
CA PRO A 367 -18.36 -16.00 -16.79
C PRO A 367 -17.76 -14.63 -16.43
N LEU A 368 -18.19 -13.58 -17.12
CA LEU A 368 -17.89 -12.21 -16.71
C LEU A 368 -19.14 -11.60 -16.06
N PRO A 369 -18.99 -10.85 -14.95
CA PRO A 369 -20.11 -10.11 -14.37
C PRO A 369 -20.64 -9.12 -15.42
N VAL A 370 -21.95 -8.87 -15.45
CA VAL A 370 -22.60 -7.93 -16.41
C VAL A 370 -22.16 -6.51 -16.15
#